data_AF-A0A0M2NH68-F1
#
_entry.id   AF-A0A0M2NH68-F1
#
_cell.length_a   1.000
_cell.length_b   1.000
_cell.length_c   1.000
_cell.angle_alpha   90.00
_cell.angle_beta   90.00
_cell.angle_gamma   90.00
#
_symmetry.space_group_name_H-M   'P 1'
#
loop_
_entity.id
_entity.type
_entity.pdbx_description
1 polymer ?
#
loop_
_entity_poly.entity_id
_entity_poly.type
_entity_poly.pdbx_seq_one_letter_code
_entity_poly.pdbx_strand_id
1 'polypeptide(L)' 'MERNQGYTILEKRCIGNTGFALGYNSKAPQPYVTWQFRRSTPHEYFWGHYYTDKSAAHKDYRRRIAERRREPER' A
#
# COMPACT_ATOMS: atom_id res chain seq x y z
N MET A 1 8.86 -11.60 -7.64
CA MET A 1 8.60 -10.39 -6.84
C MET A 1 7.50 -9.60 -7.52
N GLU A 2 6.44 -9.27 -6.79
CA GLU A 2 5.28 -8.51 -7.31
C GLU A 2 5.70 -7.06 -7.57
N ARG A 3 5.34 -6.50 -8.73
CA ARG A 3 5.71 -5.14 -9.13
C ARG A 3 4.50 -4.40 -9.69
N ASN A 4 4.36 -3.15 -9.32
CA ASN A 4 3.33 -2.25 -9.84
C ASN A 4 3.97 -0.91 -10.17
N GLN A 5 3.74 -0.38 -11.38
CA GLN A 5 4.29 0.91 -11.84
C GLN A 5 5.81 1.08 -11.60
N GLY A 6 6.58 -0.02 -11.72
CA GLY A 6 8.03 -0.03 -11.48
C GLY A 6 8.46 -0.18 -10.01
N TYR A 7 7.54 -0.07 -9.04
CA TYR A 7 7.79 -0.33 -7.63
C TYR A 7 7.67 -1.82 -7.31
N THR A 8 8.59 -2.32 -6.51
CA THR A 8 8.55 -3.68 -5.96
C THR A 8 7.69 -3.67 -4.71
N ILE A 9 6.67 -4.51 -4.66
CA ILE A 9 5.83 -4.66 -3.47
C ILE A 9 6.64 -5.37 -2.39
N LEU A 10 6.95 -4.64 -1.32
CA LEU A 10 7.70 -5.13 -0.17
C LEU A 10 6.77 -5.86 0.80
N GLU A 11 5.60 -5.26 1.06
CA GLU A 11 4.60 -5.80 1.98
C GLU A 11 3.20 -5.64 1.40
N LYS A 12 2.34 -6.61 1.67
CA LYS A 12 0.91 -6.52 1.37
C LYS A 12 0.10 -7.15 2.49
N ARG A 13 -1.02 -6.52 2.85
CA ARG A 13 -1.92 -7.01 3.91
C ARG A 13 -3.37 -6.72 3.59
N CYS A 14 -4.22 -7.74 3.75
CA CYS A 14 -5.67 -7.61 3.57
C CYS A 14 -6.37 -7.49 4.92
N ILE A 15 -7.35 -6.59 5.00
CA ILE A 15 -8.27 -6.39 6.12
C ILE A 15 -9.69 -6.42 5.52
N GLY A 16 -10.43 -7.50 5.76
CA GLY A 16 -11.71 -7.76 5.10
C GLY A 16 -11.53 -7.82 3.57
N ASN A 17 -12.33 -7.06 2.84
CA ASN A 17 -12.23 -6.93 1.38
C ASN A 17 -11.23 -5.87 0.88
N THR A 18 -10.59 -5.11 1.77
CA THR A 18 -9.62 -4.06 1.40
C THR A 18 -8.19 -4.52 1.71
N GLY A 19 -7.31 -4.41 0.72
CA GLY A 19 -5.89 -4.66 0.84
C GLY A 19 -5.07 -3.37 0.85
N PHE A 20 -3.94 -3.41 1.52
CA PHE A 20 -2.94 -2.35 1.52
C PHE A 20 -1.60 -2.93 1.11
N ALA A 21 -0.83 -2.20 0.31
CA ALA A 21 0.50 -2.61 -0.12
C ALA A 21 1.51 -1.48 0.07
N LEU A 22 2.74 -1.84 0.41
CA LEU A 22 3.90 -0.94 0.46
C LEU A 22 4.85 -1.31 -0.67
N GLY A 23 5.13 -0.35 -1.55
CA GLY A 23 6.04 -0.48 -2.69
C GLY A 23 7.32 0.32 -2.50
N TYR A 24 8.41 -0.13 -3.15
CA TYR A 24 9.68 0.58 -3.20
C TYR A 24 10.30 0.58 -4.61
N ASN A 25 10.82 1.73 -5.02
CA ASN A 25 11.57 1.93 -6.25
C ASN A 25 12.72 2.93 -6.02
N SER A 26 13.96 2.46 -5.91
CA SER A 26 15.12 3.33 -5.73
C SER A 26 15.38 4.32 -6.89
N LYS A 27 14.78 4.08 -8.06
CA LYS A 27 14.94 4.93 -9.24
C LYS A 27 13.86 6.02 -9.34
N ALA A 28 12.83 5.98 -8.50
CA ALA A 28 11.77 6.98 -8.52
C ALA A 28 12.16 8.20 -7.67
N PRO A 29 11.70 9.42 -8.02
CA PRO A 29 11.92 10.61 -7.20
C PRO A 29 11.30 10.46 -5.80
N GLN A 30 10.21 9.70 -5.69
CA GLN A 30 9.60 9.29 -4.44
C GLN A 30 9.72 7.76 -4.31
N PRO A 31 10.78 7.26 -3.67
CA PRO A 31 11.09 5.85 -3.69
C PRO A 31 10.08 4.95 -2.98
N TYR A 32 9.22 5.47 -2.10
CA TYR A 32 8.25 4.67 -1.36
C TYR A 32 6.81 5.01 -1.76
N VAL A 33 5.94 4.02 -1.80
CA VAL A 33 4.52 4.21 -2.12
C VAL A 33 3.65 3.28 -1.30
N THR A 34 2.47 3.74 -0.89
CA THR A 34 1.44 2.90 -0.28
C THR A 34 0.20 2.87 -1.15
N TRP A 35 -0.23 1.68 -1.55
CA TRP A 35 -1.44 1.47 -2.34
C TRP A 35 -2.55 0.80 -1.54
N GLN A 36 -3.77 0.99 -2.00
CA GLN A 36 -4.91 0.16 -1.66
C GLN A 36 -5.23 -0.78 -2.83
N PHE A 37 -5.83 -1.93 -2.54
CA PHE A 37 -6.34 -2.86 -3.55
C PHE A 37 -7.57 -3.57 -3.00
N ARG A 38 -8.34 -4.28 -3.83
CA ARG A 38 -9.44 -5.14 -3.34
C ARG A 38 -8.97 -6.57 -3.21
N ARG A 39 -9.45 -7.29 -2.21
CA ARG A 39 -9.16 -8.72 -2.07
C ARG A 39 -9.59 -9.53 -3.29
N SER A 40 -10.69 -9.14 -3.95
CA SER A 40 -11.17 -9.76 -5.19
C SER A 40 -10.27 -9.48 -6.40
N THR A 41 -9.54 -8.36 -6.38
CA THR A 41 -8.65 -7.94 -7.47
C THR A 41 -7.27 -7.54 -6.90
N PRO A 42 -6.49 -8.51 -6.40
CA PRO A 42 -5.25 -8.25 -5.64
C PRO A 42 -4.10 -7.67 -6.49
N HIS A 43 -4.29 -7.59 -7.81
CA HIS A 43 -3.35 -6.99 -8.76
C HIS A 43 -3.76 -5.58 -9.19
N GLU A 44 -4.96 -5.12 -8.80
CA GLU A 44 -5.45 -3.79 -9.10
C GLU A 44 -5.21 -2.86 -7.92
N TYR A 45 -4.12 -2.09 -8.03
CA TYR A 45 -3.75 -1.09 -7.03
C TYR A 45 -4.33 0.28 -7.37
N PHE A 46 -4.85 0.95 -6.36
CA PHE A 46 -5.48 2.26 -6.45
C PHE A 46 -5.16 3.11 -5.21
N TRP A 47 -5.46 4.42 -5.29
CA TRP A 47 -5.26 5.38 -4.19
C TRP A 47 -3.83 5.34 -3.60
N GLY A 48 -2.84 5.49 -4.48
CA GLY A 48 -1.42 5.49 -4.13
C GLY A 48 -0.96 6.79 -3.47
N HIS A 49 -0.31 6.70 -2.31
CA HIS A 49 0.42 7.83 -1.72
C HIS A 49 1.92 7.58 -1.85
N TYR A 50 2.64 8.57 -2.36
CA TYR A 50 4.09 8.49 -2.60
C TYR A 50 4.86 9.27 -1.54
N TYR A 51 6.07 8.80 -1.23
CA TYR A 51 6.92 9.33 -0.18
C TYR A 51 8.41 9.24 -0.55
N THR A 52 9.17 10.23 -0.12
CA THR A 52 10.64 10.20 -0.11
C THR A 52 11.19 9.35 1.02
N ASP A 53 10.48 9.31 2.15
CA ASP A 53 10.94 8.72 3.40
C ASP A 53 10.25 7.39 3.72
N LYS A 54 11.05 6.37 4.02
CA LYS A 54 10.57 5.03 4.41
C LYS A 54 9.64 5.09 5.63
N SER A 55 9.99 5.94 6.60
CA SER A 55 9.26 6.09 7.85
C SER A 55 7.87 6.69 7.61
N ALA A 56 7.78 7.71 6.75
CA ALA A 56 6.51 8.33 6.37
C ALA A 56 5.58 7.32 5.66
N ALA A 57 6.12 6.56 4.70
CA ALA A 57 5.37 5.50 4.02
C ALA A 57 4.88 4.41 4.99
N HIS A 58 5.74 3.94 5.91
CA HIS A 58 5.33 2.96 6.93
C HIS A 58 4.28 3.51 7.90
N LYS A 59 4.35 4.81 8.23
CA LYS A 59 3.35 5.45 9.11
C LYS A 59 2.01 5.49 8.41
N ASP A 60 1.96 5.89 7.13
CA ASP A 60 0.73 5.89 6.34
C ASP A 60 0.16 4.48 6.17
N TYR A 61 0.99 3.50 5.82
CA TYR A 61 0.59 2.10 5.68
C TYR A 61 -0.06 1.56 6.96
N ARG A 62 0.56 1.78 8.11
CA ARG A 62 0.01 1.35 9.42
C ARG A 62 -1.26 2.11 9.78
N ARG A 63 -1.32 3.41 9.50
CA ARG A 63 -2.52 4.24 9.73
C ARG A 63 -3.70 3.70 8.93
N ARG A 64 -3.53 3.50 7.63
CA ARG A 64 -4.57 2.97 6.73
C ARG A 64 -5.10 1.61 7.18
N ILE A 65 -4.21 0.70 7.59
CA ILE A 65 -4.60 -0.60 8.16
C ILE A 65 -5.40 -0.43 9.46
N ALA A 66 -4.96 0.46 10.34
CA ALA A 66 -5.63 0.70 11.61
C ALA A 66 -7.02 1.33 11.43
N GLU A 67 -7.16 2.30 10.52
CA GLU A 67 -8.44 2.91 10.14
C GLU A 67 -9.39 1.85 9.61
N ARG A 68 -8.94 1.02 8.65
CA ARG A 68 -9.77 -0.05 8.10
C ARG A 68 -10.18 -1.12 9.11
N ARG A 69 -9.37 -1.37 10.13
CA ARG A 69 -9.72 -2.28 11.24
C ARG A 69 -10.79 -1.70 12.16
N ARG A 70 -10.85 -0.37 12.29
CA ARG A 70 -11.85 0.32 13.12
C ARG A 70 -13.20 0.43 12.41
N GLU A 71 -13.20 0.43 11.08
CA GLU A 71 -14.41 0.43 10.25
C GLU A 71 -14.69 -0.98 9.71
N PRO A 72 -15.42 -1.83 10.45
CA PRO A 72 -15.91 -3.10 9.90
C PRO A 72 -16.80 -2.80 8.68
N GLU A 73 -16.77 -3.70 7.69
CA GLU A 73 -17.71 -3.64 6.57
C GLU A 73 -19.14 -3.64 7.15
N ARG A 74 -19.88 -2.59 6.81
CA ARG A 74 -21.23 -2.33 7.31
C ARG A 74 -22.25 -3.24 6.65
#